data_AF-A0A392M7P3-F1
#
_entry.id   AF-A0A392M7P3-F1
#
_cell.length_a   1.000
_cell.length_b   1.000
_cell.length_c   1.000
_cell.angle_alpha   90.00
_cell.angle_beta   90.00
_cell.angle_gamma   90.00
#
_symmetry.space_group_name_H-M   'P 1'
#
loop_
_entity.id
_entity.type
_entity.pdbx_description
1 polymer ?
#
loop_
_entity_poly.entity_id
_entity_poly.type
_entity_poly.pdbx_seq_one_letter_code
_entity_poly.pdbx_strand_id
1 'polypeptide(L)'
;MSTHMSLTGKGMVQGLPMVKEPSEKCTNCMKGKQQRDVISKKSSWRATAKLELIHSDICGPINPESNGKKRYFITFIDDLSRKSWVYFLSEKSEALAVFQKFKCLRTDRGGEYTSTTFNEFCDTHGIRR
;
A
#
# COMPACT_ATOMS: atom_id res chain seq x y z
N MET A 1 24.01 12.63 -15.08
CA MET A 1 23.59 13.46 -13.93
C MET A 1 23.79 12.77 -12.60
N SER A 2 24.82 13.20 -11.87
CA SER A 2 24.96 12.86 -10.45
C SER A 2 23.80 13.51 -9.66
N THR A 3 23.25 12.82 -8.65
CA THR A 3 22.15 13.31 -7.78
C THR A 3 22.42 14.73 -7.27
N HIS A 4 23.66 15.01 -6.91
CA HIS A 4 24.14 16.33 -6.50
C HIS A 4 23.84 17.44 -7.54
N MET A 5 24.15 17.22 -8.82
CA MET A 5 23.90 18.20 -9.87
C MET A 5 22.41 18.41 -10.13
N SER A 6 21.62 17.35 -10.02
CA SER A 6 20.15 17.40 -10.10
C SER A 6 19.56 18.23 -8.94
N LEU A 7 20.06 18.03 -7.71
CA LEU A 7 19.57 18.74 -6.52
C LEU A 7 19.94 20.23 -6.56
N THR A 8 21.20 20.57 -6.86
CA THR A 8 21.63 21.97 -6.95
C THR A 8 20.95 22.68 -8.13
N GLY A 9 20.86 22.04 -9.29
CA GLY A 9 20.17 22.61 -10.46
C GLY A 9 18.67 22.82 -10.27
N LYS A 10 18.03 22.03 -9.41
CA LYS A 10 16.60 22.19 -9.04
C LYS A 10 16.38 23.08 -7.82
N GLY A 11 17.44 23.68 -7.24
CA GLY A 11 17.34 24.52 -6.05
C GLY A 11 16.84 23.78 -4.79
N MET A 12 17.02 22.46 -4.73
CA MET A 12 16.53 21.64 -3.62
C MET A 12 17.48 21.63 -2.40
N VAL A 13 18.66 22.25 -2.53
CA VAL A 13 19.74 22.27 -1.52
C VAL A 13 20.52 23.58 -1.62
N GLN A 14 21.02 24.08 -0.48
CA GLN A 14 21.89 25.26 -0.40
C GLN A 14 23.28 24.87 0.11
N GLY A 15 24.33 25.59 -0.31
CA GLY A 15 25.70 25.40 0.18
C GLY A 15 26.51 24.26 -0.47
N LEU A 16 25.94 23.54 -1.44
CA LEU A 16 26.71 22.55 -2.22
C LEU A 16 27.50 23.22 -3.36
N PRO A 17 28.76 22.81 -3.61
CA PRO A 17 29.57 23.35 -4.69
C PRO A 17 28.95 23.02 -6.06
N MET A 18 29.24 23.79 -7.11
CA MET A 18 28.75 23.46 -8.46
C MET A 18 29.72 22.48 -9.14
N VAL A 19 29.29 21.23 -9.34
CA VAL A 19 30.10 20.19 -9.99
C VAL A 19 29.75 20.14 -11.49
N LYS A 20 30.76 20.07 -12.36
CA LYS A 20 30.58 19.91 -13.82
C LYS A 20 30.22 18.47 -14.17
N GLU A 21 29.40 18.27 -15.20
CA GLU A 21 29.12 16.91 -15.68
C GLU A 21 30.41 16.29 -16.22
N PRO A 22 30.72 15.03 -15.87
CA PRO A 22 31.80 14.29 -16.51
C PRO A 22 31.55 14.20 -18.02
N SER A 23 32.60 14.32 -18.83
CA SER A 23 32.53 14.18 -20.30
C SER A 23 32.15 12.75 -20.71
N GLU A 24 32.50 11.76 -19.91
CA GLU A 24 32.21 10.35 -20.16
C GLU A 24 31.06 9.83 -19.31
N LYS A 25 30.09 9.19 -19.96
CA LYS A 25 28.93 8.57 -19.30
C LYS A 25 29.29 7.16 -18.81
N CYS A 26 29.47 6.98 -17.51
CA CYS A 26 29.64 5.66 -16.91
C CYS A 26 28.29 4.91 -16.80
N THR A 27 28.19 3.74 -17.44
CA THR A 27 26.98 2.89 -17.45
C THR A 27 26.57 2.41 -16.06
N ASN A 28 27.53 1.99 -15.24
CA ASN A 28 27.29 1.56 -13.85
C ASN A 28 26.76 2.72 -13.00
N CYS A 29 27.31 3.93 -13.17
CA CYS A 29 26.81 5.12 -12.48
C CYS A 29 25.41 5.50 -12.94
N MET A 30 25.07 5.37 -14.23
CA MET A 30 23.72 5.66 -14.72
C MET A 30 22.68 4.69 -14.14
N LYS A 31 22.99 3.39 -14.08
CA LYS A 31 22.11 2.40 -13.45
C LYS A 31 21.99 2.61 -11.95
N GLY A 32 23.11 2.82 -11.26
CA GLY A 32 23.12 3.04 -9.81
C GLY A 32 22.50 4.36 -9.34
N LYS A 33 22.47 5.38 -10.21
CA LYS A 33 21.87 6.70 -9.93
C LYS A 33 20.57 6.95 -10.69
N GLN A 34 19.97 5.92 -11.28
CA GLN A 34 18.69 6.06 -11.97
C GLN A 34 17.63 6.52 -10.98
N GLN A 35 17.05 7.69 -11.22
CA GLN A 35 15.89 8.15 -10.47
C GLN A 35 14.62 7.61 -11.13
N ARG A 36 13.65 7.25 -10.31
CA ARG A 36 12.30 6.92 -10.80
C ARG A 36 11.66 8.20 -11.33
N ASP A 37 11.05 8.11 -12.51
CA ASP A 37 10.21 9.19 -13.03
C ASP A 37 9.05 9.50 -12.07
N VAL A 38 8.50 10.71 -12.19
CA VAL A 38 7.36 11.12 -11.37
C VAL A 38 6.20 10.16 -11.61
N ILE A 39 5.83 9.42 -10.58
CA ILE A 39 4.66 8.56 -10.60
C ILE A 39 3.43 9.47 -10.62
N SER A 40 2.53 9.26 -11.58
CA SER A 40 1.22 9.90 -11.61
C SER A 40 0.56 9.80 -10.23
N LYS A 41 0.18 10.95 -9.66
CA LYS A 41 -0.57 11.00 -8.39
C LYS A 41 -2.04 10.58 -8.57
N LYS A 42 -2.54 10.50 -9.81
CA LYS A 42 -3.92 10.08 -10.08
C LYS A 42 -3.96 8.57 -10.22
N SER A 43 -4.80 7.93 -9.41
CA SER A 43 -5.26 6.57 -9.67
C SER A 43 -5.94 6.54 -11.04
N SER A 44 -5.70 5.49 -11.82
CA SER A 44 -6.40 5.27 -13.09
C SER A 44 -7.91 5.07 -12.91
N TRP A 45 -8.33 4.68 -11.70
CA TRP A 45 -9.72 4.35 -11.39
C TRP A 45 -10.07 4.65 -9.92
N ARG A 46 -11.31 5.06 -9.64
CA ARG A 46 -11.86 5.29 -8.29
C ARG A 46 -13.33 4.86 -8.28
N ALA A 47 -13.79 4.36 -7.14
CA ALA A 47 -15.20 4.00 -6.93
C ALA A 47 -16.13 5.20 -7.13
N THR A 48 -17.28 4.93 -7.73
CA THR A 48 -18.36 5.89 -8.00
C THR A 48 -19.59 5.66 -7.12
N ALA A 49 -19.73 4.45 -6.58
CA ALA A 49 -20.78 4.07 -5.62
C ALA A 49 -20.20 3.68 -4.26
N LYS A 50 -21.01 3.84 -3.20
CA LYS A 50 -20.63 3.41 -1.84
C LYS A 50 -20.49 1.90 -1.79
N LEU A 51 -19.46 1.40 -1.12
CA LEU A 51 -19.13 -0.02 -0.98
C LEU A 51 -18.79 -0.72 -2.31
N GLU A 52 -18.55 0.05 -3.38
CA GLU A 52 -18.11 -0.50 -4.67
C GLU A 52 -16.67 -0.98 -4.61
N LEU A 53 -15.80 -0.32 -3.84
CA LEU A 53 -14.45 -0.78 -3.54
C LEU A 53 -14.11 -0.49 -2.09
N ILE A 54 -13.65 -1.52 -1.38
CA ILE A 54 -13.17 -1.40 -0.01
C ILE A 54 -11.72 -1.85 0.02
N HIS A 55 -10.84 -1.01 0.54
CA HIS A 55 -9.45 -1.36 0.80
C HIS A 55 -9.37 -1.96 2.20
N SER A 56 -8.69 -3.10 2.32
CA SER A 56 -8.48 -3.74 3.62
C SER A 56 -7.02 -4.05 3.85
N ASP A 57 -6.61 -3.87 5.10
CA ASP A 57 -5.26 -4.16 5.56
C ASP A 57 -5.27 -4.65 7.01
N ILE A 58 -4.32 -5.54 7.35
CA ILE A 58 -4.11 -6.05 8.71
C ILE A 58 -2.79 -5.54 9.24
N CYS A 59 -2.86 -4.91 10.41
CA CYS A 59 -1.68 -4.46 11.15
C CYS A 59 -1.43 -5.39 12.35
N GLY A 60 -0.18 -5.77 12.56
CA GLY A 60 0.30 -6.54 13.71
C GLY A 60 1.32 -7.63 13.32
N PRO A 61 1.82 -8.41 14.30
CA PRO A 61 1.41 -8.41 15.70
C PRO A 61 1.88 -7.16 16.47
N ILE A 62 1.02 -6.62 17.33
CA ILE A 62 1.29 -5.47 18.21
C ILE A 62 1.74 -5.97 19.58
N ASN A 63 2.80 -5.34 20.10
CA ASN A 63 3.37 -5.63 21.41
C ASN A 63 3.61 -4.31 22.17
N PRO A 64 3.13 -4.14 23.42
CA PRO A 64 2.31 -5.09 24.20
C PRO A 64 0.92 -5.32 23.58
N GLU A 65 0.30 -6.45 23.92
CA GLU A 65 -1.08 -6.72 23.50
C GLU A 65 -2.04 -5.67 24.08
N SER A 66 -3.17 -5.46 23.42
CA SER A 66 -4.24 -4.62 23.96
C SER A 66 -4.87 -5.22 25.22
N ASN A 67 -5.59 -4.39 26.00
CA ASN A 67 -6.35 -4.82 27.18
C ASN A 67 -7.31 -6.00 26.90
N GLY A 68 -7.77 -6.13 25.65
CA GLY A 68 -8.66 -7.21 25.20
C GLY A 68 -7.93 -8.48 24.71
N LYS A 69 -6.61 -8.60 24.93
CA LYS A 69 -5.77 -9.71 24.40
C LYS A 69 -5.84 -9.84 22.88
N LYS A 70 -5.90 -8.70 22.20
CA LYS A 70 -5.87 -8.58 20.74
C LYS A 70 -4.51 -8.06 20.31
N ARG A 71 -3.93 -8.69 19.29
CA ARG A 71 -2.57 -8.45 18.78
C ARG A 71 -2.57 -7.94 17.35
N TYR A 72 -3.70 -7.97 16.68
CA TYR A 72 -3.85 -7.45 15.33
C TYR A 72 -5.07 -6.56 15.27
N PHE A 73 -5.13 -5.69 14.27
CA PHE A 73 -6.38 -5.08 13.85
C PHE A 73 -6.47 -5.10 12.33
N ILE A 74 -7.69 -5.31 11.85
CA ILE A 74 -8.03 -5.22 10.44
C ILE A 74 -8.79 -3.92 10.20
N THR A 75 -8.41 -3.22 9.13
CA THR A 75 -9.08 -2.00 8.68
C THR A 75 -9.84 -2.27 7.39
N PHE A 76 -11.00 -1.63 7.26
CA PHE A 76 -11.79 -1.59 6.03
C PHE A 76 -12.04 -0.13 5.71
N ILE A 77 -11.68 0.30 4.52
CA ILE A 77 -11.81 1.70 4.10
C ILE A 77 -12.56 1.75 2.78
N ASP A 78 -13.75 2.34 2.79
CA ASP A 78 -14.52 2.60 1.58
C ASP A 78 -13.78 3.61 0.69
N ASP A 79 -13.59 3.27 -0.59
CA ASP A 79 -12.78 4.06 -1.52
C ASP A 79 -13.43 5.43 -1.82
N LEU A 80 -14.76 5.46 -1.94
CA LEU A 80 -15.52 6.68 -2.26
C LEU A 80 -15.69 7.60 -1.03
N SER A 81 -16.32 7.10 0.04
CA SER A 81 -16.72 7.92 1.20
C SER A 81 -15.61 8.10 2.22
N ARG A 82 -14.51 7.34 2.12
CA ARG A 82 -13.43 7.28 3.12
C ARG A 82 -13.90 6.83 4.50
N LYS A 83 -15.10 6.27 4.62
CA LYS A 83 -15.57 5.66 5.86
C LYS A 83 -14.69 4.46 6.20
N SER A 84 -14.20 4.46 7.43
CA SER A 84 -13.31 3.41 7.93
C SER A 84 -13.98 2.61 9.03
N TRP A 85 -13.77 1.29 9.01
CA TRP A 85 -14.11 0.37 10.09
C TRP A 85 -12.83 -0.30 10.58
N VAL A 86 -12.73 -0.51 11.88
CA VAL A 86 -11.60 -1.19 12.52
C VAL A 86 -12.14 -2.31 13.39
N TYR A 87 -11.56 -3.49 13.25
CA TYR A 87 -11.86 -4.64 14.10
C TYR A 87 -10.57 -5.21 14.67
N PHE A 88 -10.59 -5.57 15.95
CA PHE A 88 -9.43 -6.15 16.63
C PHE A 88 -9.46 -7.67 16.55
N LEU A 89 -8.30 -8.27 16.25
CA LEU A 89 -8.12 -9.72 16.10
C LEU A 89 -7.06 -10.24 17.08
N SER A 90 -7.28 -11.46 17.58
CA SER A 90 -6.28 -12.21 18.34
C SER A 90 -5.28 -12.86 17.38
N GLU A 91 -5.78 -13.39 16.24
CA GLU A 91 -4.99 -14.07 15.20
C GLU A 91 -5.41 -13.61 13.80
N LYS A 92 -4.48 -13.69 12.84
CA LYS A 92 -4.77 -13.35 11.43
C LYS A 92 -5.84 -14.25 10.79
N SER A 93 -6.01 -15.48 11.28
CA SER A 93 -7.02 -16.42 10.78
C SER A 93 -8.46 -15.96 11.03
N GLU A 94 -8.68 -15.05 11.99
CA GLU A 94 -10.00 -14.47 12.27
C GLU A 94 -10.46 -13.49 11.16
N ALA A 95 -9.55 -13.10 10.26
CA ALA A 95 -9.85 -12.09 9.26
C ALA A 95 -11.06 -12.47 8.39
N LEU A 96 -11.13 -13.72 7.91
CA LEU A 96 -12.23 -14.19 7.05
C LEU A 96 -13.59 -13.95 7.70
N ALA A 97 -13.75 -14.25 9.00
CA ALA A 97 -15.02 -14.06 9.69
C ALA A 97 -15.46 -12.59 9.71
N VAL A 98 -14.52 -11.65 9.81
CA VAL A 98 -14.81 -10.21 9.73
C VAL A 98 -15.12 -9.79 8.29
N PHE A 99 -14.43 -10.39 7.32
CA PHE A 99 -14.63 -10.11 5.89
C PHE A 99 -16.01 -10.42 5.36
N GLN A 100 -16.70 -11.43 5.90
CA GLN A 100 -18.03 -11.83 5.42
C GLN A 100 -19.07 -10.70 5.49
N LYS A 101 -18.76 -9.61 6.20
CA LYS A 101 -19.58 -8.40 6.30
C LYS A 101 -19.49 -7.49 5.06
N PHE A 102 -18.56 -7.73 4.14
CA PHE A 102 -18.27 -6.86 2.98
C PHE A 102 -18.33 -7.63 1.65
N LYS A 103 -18.71 -6.96 0.56
CA LYS A 103 -19.02 -7.58 -0.75
C LYS A 103 -18.07 -7.24 -1.90
N CYS A 104 -17.08 -6.38 -1.68
CA CYS A 104 -16.06 -6.04 -2.69
C CYS A 104 -14.78 -5.62 -1.98
N LEU A 105 -13.61 -6.05 -2.47
CA LEU A 105 -12.37 -5.87 -1.72
C LEU A 105 -11.12 -5.75 -2.59
N ARG A 106 -10.22 -4.87 -2.18
CA ARG A 106 -8.82 -4.85 -2.62
C ARG A 106 -7.90 -5.02 -1.42
N THR A 107 -7.02 -6.00 -1.52
CA THR A 107 -6.03 -6.33 -0.48
C THR A 107 -4.62 -6.32 -1.06
N ASP A 108 -3.62 -6.36 -0.19
CA ASP A 108 -2.20 -6.42 -0.53
C ASP A 108 -1.70 -7.83 -0.94
N ARG A 109 -2.62 -8.79 -1.08
CA ARG A 109 -2.34 -10.22 -1.34
C ARG A 109 -1.55 -10.92 -0.22
N GLY A 110 -1.63 -10.44 1.02
CA GLY A 110 -1.16 -11.18 2.20
C GLY A 110 -1.71 -12.61 2.26
N GLY A 111 -0.98 -13.51 2.93
CA GLY A 111 -1.33 -14.93 3.02
C GLY A 111 -2.72 -15.19 3.60
N GLU A 112 -3.15 -14.33 4.53
CA GLU A 112 -4.50 -14.31 5.11
C GLU A 112 -5.61 -14.07 4.09
N TYR A 113 -5.30 -13.43 2.96
CA TYR A 113 -6.24 -13.08 1.90
C TYR A 113 -6.12 -13.98 0.66
N THR A 114 -5.27 -15.01 0.70
CA THR A 114 -5.01 -15.88 -0.45
C THR A 114 -5.24 -17.36 -0.15
N SER A 115 -5.73 -17.70 1.04
CA SER A 115 -6.09 -19.07 1.39
C SER A 115 -7.23 -19.62 0.52
N THR A 116 -7.29 -20.95 0.37
CA THR A 116 -8.33 -21.63 -0.42
C THR A 116 -9.73 -21.28 0.06
N THR A 117 -9.95 -21.32 1.38
CA THR A 117 -11.24 -20.96 2.00
C THR A 117 -11.62 -19.50 1.75
N PHE A 118 -10.63 -18.60 1.74
CA PHE A 118 -10.86 -17.19 1.43
C PHE A 118 -11.27 -17.02 -0.03
N ASN A 119 -10.61 -17.71 -0.97
CA ASN A 119 -10.94 -17.65 -2.39
C ASN A 119 -12.33 -18.23 -2.69
N GLU A 120 -12.64 -19.43 -2.16
CA GLU A 120 -13.94 -20.09 -2.30
C GLU A 120 -15.09 -19.20 -1.80
N PHE A 121 -14.89 -18.50 -0.67
CA PHE A 121 -15.87 -17.56 -0.17
C PHE A 121 -16.16 -16.43 -1.17
N CYS A 122 -15.11 -15.83 -1.76
CA CYS A 122 -15.29 -14.76 -2.72
C CYS A 122 -15.93 -15.23 -4.03
N ASP A 123 -15.55 -16.40 -4.53
CA ASP A 123 -16.14 -16.99 -5.73
C ASP A 123 -17.65 -17.26 -5.52
N THR A 124 -18.01 -17.83 -4.36
CA THR A 124 -19.41 -18.12 -4.00
C THR A 124 -20.26 -16.85 -3.90
N HIS A 125 -19.68 -15.74 -3.45
CA HIS A 125 -20.39 -14.48 -3.23
C HIS A 125 -20.23 -13.47 -4.38
N GLY A 126 -19.60 -13.87 -5.49
CA GLY A 126 -19.38 -13.02 -6.66
C GLY A 126 -18.48 -11.80 -6.39
N ILE A 127 -17.61 -11.90 -5.39
CA ILE A 127 -16.73 -10.81 -4.94
C ILE A 127 -15.51 -10.78 -5.87
N ARG A 128 -15.39 -9.71 -6.67
CA ARG A 128 -14.20 -9.47 -7.50
C ARG A 128 -13.07 -8.89 -6.65
N ARG A 129 -11.83 -9.36 -6.89
CA ARG A 129 -10.59 -8.96 -6.21
C ARG A 129 -9.53 -8.47 -7.20
#